data_AF-A0A804NWU2-F1
#
_entry.id   AF-A0A804NWU2-F1
#
_cell.length_a   1.000
_cell.length_b   1.000
_cell.length_c   1.000
_cell.angle_alpha   90.00
_cell.angle_beta   90.00
_cell.angle_gamma   90.00
#
_symmetry.space_group_name_H-M   'P 1'
#
loop_
_entity.id
_entity.type
_entity.pdbx_description
1 polymer ?
#
loop_
_entity_poly.entity_id
_entity_poly.type
_entity_poly.pdbx_seq_one_letter_code
_entity_poly.pdbx_strand_id
1 'polypeptide(L)'
;MEEPVPGDVQIFLSSKENCLSMRSVGADYMSKLVKIAGITIAASRVKAKATHVTLICKNCRSVRTVPCRPGLGGAIVPRSCDHVPQPGEEPCPLDPWIAVPDKSKYVDLQTLKLQENPEDVPTGELPRNMLLSVDRHLVQTIVPGTRLTVVGIYSVYQASTTYD
;
A
#
# COMPACT_ATOMS: atom_id res chain seq x y z
N MET A 1 1.13 25.88 27.60
CA MET A 1 2.16 24.96 27.10
C MET A 1 1.53 24.25 25.94
N GLU A 2 1.75 24.72 24.70
CA GLU A 2 1.26 23.98 23.53
C GLU A 2 2.06 22.68 23.46
N GLU A 3 1.36 21.56 23.48
CA GLU A 3 1.99 20.27 23.22
C GLU A 3 2.54 20.31 21.78
N PRO A 4 3.83 19.98 21.58
CA PRO A 4 4.40 20.00 20.24
C PRO A 4 3.62 19.02 19.35
N VAL A 5 3.11 19.52 18.22
CA VAL A 5 2.43 18.70 17.22
C VAL A 5 3.39 17.57 16.84
N PRO A 6 3.03 16.29 17.09
CA PRO A 6 3.88 15.18 16.70
C PRO A 6 4.08 15.26 15.19
N GLY A 7 5.33 15.37 14.74
CA GLY A 7 5.68 15.29 13.33
C GLY A 7 5.31 13.93 12.73
N ASP A 8 5.60 13.74 11.46
CA ASP A 8 5.45 12.42 10.82
C ASP A 8 6.41 11.42 11.49
N VAL A 9 5.84 10.43 12.19
CA VAL A 9 6.59 9.33 12.84
C VAL A 9 6.39 8.04 12.06
N GLN A 10 7.47 7.27 11.89
CA GLN A 10 7.42 5.91 11.35
C GLN A 10 7.87 4.92 12.44
N ILE A 11 7.03 3.91 12.70
CA ILE A 11 7.28 2.87 13.69
C ILE A 11 7.76 1.62 12.96
N PHE A 12 8.91 1.09 13.37
CA PHE A 12 9.42 -0.20 12.90
C PHE A 12 9.01 -1.30 13.87
N LEU A 13 8.41 -2.35 13.33
CA LEU A 13 8.05 -3.54 14.11
C LEU A 13 9.18 -4.57 13.99
N SER A 14 9.56 -5.14 15.13
CA SER A 14 10.49 -6.27 15.19
C SER A 14 9.85 -7.41 15.97
N SER A 15 10.12 -8.65 15.56
CA SER A 15 9.60 -9.84 16.22
C SER A 15 10.72 -10.86 16.43
N LYS A 16 10.75 -11.46 17.62
CA LYS A 16 11.67 -12.55 17.99
C LYS A 16 11.14 -13.93 17.59
N GLU A 17 9.92 -14.02 17.08
CA GLU A 17 9.32 -15.26 16.59
C GLU A 17 10.11 -15.86 15.42
N ASN A 18 9.96 -17.16 15.22
CA ASN A 18 10.55 -17.86 14.08
C ASN A 18 9.94 -17.37 12.76
N CYS A 19 10.74 -17.37 11.71
CA CYS A 19 10.26 -17.03 10.37
C CYS A 19 9.32 -18.12 9.86
N LEU A 20 8.21 -17.71 9.26
CA LEU A 20 7.34 -18.60 8.50
C LEU A 20 8.02 -18.93 7.17
N SER A 21 7.97 -20.20 6.77
CA SER A 21 8.34 -20.58 5.41
C SER A 21 7.36 -19.93 4.43
N MET A 22 7.86 -19.35 3.35
CA MET A 22 7.02 -18.74 2.31
C MET A 22 6.04 -19.74 1.68
N ARG A 23 6.32 -21.05 1.75
CA ARG A 23 5.42 -22.11 1.30
C ARG A 23 4.22 -22.33 2.21
N SER A 24 4.39 -22.07 3.51
CA SER A 24 3.34 -22.22 4.54
C SER A 24 2.37 -21.04 4.60
N VAL A 25 2.71 -19.93 3.95
CA VAL A 25 1.88 -18.73 3.93
C VAL A 25 0.71 -18.94 2.96
N GLY A 26 -0.49 -19.15 3.52
CA GLY A 26 -1.74 -19.30 2.78
C GLY A 26 -2.85 -18.37 3.28
N ALA A 27 -4.10 -18.71 2.98
CA ALA A 27 -5.27 -17.88 3.30
C ALA A 27 -5.44 -17.61 4.81
N ASP A 28 -5.03 -18.54 5.68
CA ASP A 28 -5.13 -18.39 7.14
C ASP A 28 -4.27 -17.25 7.70
N TYR A 29 -3.26 -16.81 6.94
CA TYR A 29 -2.39 -15.69 7.28
C TYR A 29 -2.85 -14.35 6.66
N MET A 30 -3.96 -14.35 5.91
CA MET A 30 -4.46 -13.15 5.25
C MET A 30 -4.76 -12.03 6.25
N SER A 31 -4.29 -10.83 5.94
CA SER A 31 -4.42 -9.63 6.77
C SER A 31 -3.77 -9.74 8.16
N LYS A 32 -2.87 -10.72 8.37
CA LYS A 32 -2.09 -10.88 9.60
C LYS A 32 -0.65 -10.42 9.40
N LEU A 33 -0.01 -10.04 10.51
CA LEU A 33 1.41 -9.75 10.56
C LEU A 33 2.20 -11.06 10.46
N VAL A 34 3.08 -11.16 9.47
CA VAL A 34 3.92 -12.34 9.22
C VAL A 34 5.39 -11.94 9.18
N LYS A 35 6.25 -12.89 9.56
CA LYS A 35 7.71 -12.76 9.47
C LYS A 35 8.22 -13.77 8.45
N ILE A 36 8.86 -13.32 7.38
CA ILE A 36 9.33 -14.17 6.28
C ILE A 36 10.81 -13.85 6.01
N ALA A 37 11.63 -14.87 5.83
CA ALA A 37 13.02 -14.72 5.40
C ALA A 37 13.17 -15.04 3.91
N GLY A 38 14.12 -14.38 3.25
CA GLY A 38 14.42 -14.63 1.85
C GLY A 38 15.53 -13.74 1.30
N ILE A 39 15.77 -13.86 0.00
CA ILE A 39 16.69 -13.02 -0.77
C ILE A 39 15.93 -12.09 -1.70
N THR A 40 16.26 -10.80 -1.70
CA THR A 40 15.67 -9.86 -2.67
C THR A 40 16.29 -10.11 -4.03
N ILE A 41 15.48 -10.40 -5.04
CA ILE A 41 15.95 -10.66 -6.41
C ILE A 41 15.74 -9.47 -7.35
N ALA A 42 14.82 -8.56 -7.01
CA ALA A 42 14.59 -7.36 -7.78
C ALA A 42 14.04 -6.24 -6.90
N ALA A 43 14.35 -5.00 -7.27
CA ALA A 43 13.80 -3.80 -6.67
C ALA A 43 13.29 -2.89 -7.80
N SER A 44 12.06 -2.40 -7.68
CA SER A 44 11.51 -1.44 -8.64
C SER A 44 12.14 -0.06 -8.45
N ARG A 45 11.95 0.81 -9.44
CA ARG A 45 12.10 2.26 -9.21
C ARG A 45 11.09 2.73 -8.17
N VAL A 46 11.44 3.79 -7.46
CA VAL A 46 10.57 4.48 -6.51
C VAL A 46 9.43 5.16 -7.28
N LYS A 47 8.23 5.11 -6.72
CA LYS A 47 7.03 5.75 -7.26
C LYS A 47 6.33 6.52 -6.15
N ALA A 48 5.68 7.63 -6.49
CA ALA A 48 4.80 8.33 -5.56
C ALA A 48 3.47 7.56 -5.43
N LYS A 49 3.09 7.22 -4.20
CA LYS A 49 1.80 6.61 -3.86
C LYS A 49 0.96 7.59 -3.06
N ALA A 50 -0.29 7.81 -3.46
CA ALA A 50 -1.23 8.58 -2.66
C ALA A 50 -1.57 7.84 -1.36
N THR A 51 -1.50 8.55 -0.22
CA THR A 51 -2.04 8.10 1.07
C THR A 51 -3.43 8.64 1.30
N HIS A 52 -3.69 9.86 0.83
CA HIS A 52 -4.98 10.53 0.89
C HIS A 52 -5.22 11.23 -0.43
N VAL A 53 -6.35 10.96 -1.06
CA VAL A 53 -6.78 11.62 -2.29
C VAL A 53 -7.82 12.67 -1.94
N THR A 54 -7.55 13.92 -2.32
CA THR A 54 -8.51 15.01 -2.17
C THR A 54 -9.38 15.08 -3.43
N LEU A 55 -10.68 15.00 -3.24
CA LEU A 55 -11.70 15.01 -4.27
C LEU A 55 -12.49 16.33 -4.20
N ILE A 56 -12.90 16.85 -5.36
CA ILE A 56 -13.81 17.99 -5.47
C ILE A 56 -15.02 17.60 -6.29
N CYS A 57 -16.22 17.89 -5.79
CA CYS A 57 -17.45 17.71 -6.54
C CYS A 57 -17.56 18.75 -7.67
N LYS A 58 -17.84 18.30 -8.89
CA LYS A 58 -18.04 19.16 -10.08
C LYS A 58 -19.18 20.16 -9.92
N ASN A 59 -20.23 19.76 -9.19
CA ASN A 59 -21.47 20.53 -9.08
C ASN A 59 -21.40 21.54 -7.93
N CYS A 60 -21.30 21.06 -6.69
CA CYS A 60 -21.33 21.92 -5.50
C CYS A 60 -19.95 22.39 -5.00
N ARG A 61 -18.85 21.98 -5.66
CA ARG A 61 -17.45 22.25 -5.24
C ARG A 61 -17.08 21.77 -3.83
N SER A 62 -17.91 20.93 -3.20
CA SER A 62 -17.58 20.30 -1.92
C SER A 62 -16.30 19.48 -2.04
N VAL A 63 -15.43 19.62 -1.03
CA VAL A 63 -14.13 18.95 -0.96
C VAL A 63 -14.25 17.75 -0.02
N ARG A 64 -13.77 16.59 -0.47
CA ARG A 64 -13.72 15.38 0.34
C ARG A 64 -12.37 14.72 0.23
N THR A 65 -11.71 14.47 1.36
CA THR A 65 -10.45 13.71 1.38
C THR A 65 -10.75 12.25 1.71
N VAL A 66 -10.26 11.32 0.89
CA VAL A 66 -10.44 9.88 1.07
C VAL A 66 -9.09 9.19 1.30
N PRO A 67 -8.97 8.28 2.28
CA PRO A 67 -7.76 7.51 2.48
C PRO A 67 -7.59 6.43 1.40
N CYS A 68 -6.35 6.18 0.98
CA CYS A 68 -5.99 5.06 0.13
C CYS A 68 -5.80 3.79 0.95
N ARG A 69 -6.08 2.64 0.34
CA ARG A 69 -5.75 1.34 0.94
C ARG A 69 -4.23 1.17 1.11
N PRO A 70 -3.76 0.44 2.14
CA PRO A 70 -2.34 0.16 2.33
C PRO A 70 -1.76 -0.72 1.21
N GLY A 71 -0.42 -0.83 1.15
CA GLY A 71 0.28 -1.64 0.15
C GLY A 71 0.13 -1.11 -1.28
N LEU A 72 -0.42 -1.92 -2.20
CA LEU A 72 -0.60 -1.56 -3.60
C LEU A 72 -2.03 -1.09 -3.94
N GLY A 73 -2.87 -0.85 -2.93
CA GLY A 73 -4.26 -0.43 -3.14
C GLY A 73 -4.42 1.07 -3.42
N GLY A 74 -5.45 1.40 -4.22
CA GLY A 74 -5.88 2.77 -4.49
C GLY A 74 -6.90 3.32 -3.48
N ALA A 75 -7.46 4.49 -3.79
CA ALA A 75 -8.60 5.07 -3.09
C ALA A 75 -9.92 4.51 -3.64
N ILE A 76 -10.91 4.34 -2.76
CA ILE A 76 -12.30 4.07 -3.17
C ILE A 76 -13.01 5.42 -3.21
N VAL A 77 -13.39 5.85 -4.41
CA VAL A 77 -14.14 7.09 -4.58
C VAL A 77 -15.62 6.83 -4.26
N PRO A 78 -16.25 7.59 -3.35
CA PRO A 78 -17.68 7.50 -3.08
C PRO A 78 -18.49 7.83 -4.33
N ARG A 79 -19.61 7.14 -4.55
CA ARG A 79 -20.44 7.38 -5.74
C ARG A 79 -21.33 8.62 -5.63
N SER A 80 -21.68 9.04 -4.43
CA SER A 80 -22.53 10.21 -4.16
C SER A 80 -21.75 11.30 -3.43
N CYS A 81 -22.18 12.55 -3.64
CA CYS A 81 -21.72 13.68 -2.84
C CYS A 81 -22.52 13.76 -1.54
N ASP A 82 -21.88 14.09 -0.42
CA ASP A 82 -22.54 14.27 0.89
C ASP A 82 -23.24 15.63 1.02
N HIS A 83 -23.16 16.48 -0.02
CA HIS A 83 -23.77 17.81 -0.01
C HIS A 83 -25.30 17.70 0.00
N VAL A 84 -25.93 18.31 1.00
CA VAL A 84 -27.39 18.42 1.07
C VAL A 84 -27.84 19.54 0.13
N PRO A 85 -28.65 19.25 -0.91
CA PRO A 85 -29.12 20.28 -1.84
C PRO A 85 -30.01 21.30 -1.14
N GLN A 86 -29.81 22.59 -1.42
CA GLN A 86 -30.67 23.66 -0.93
C GLN A 86 -31.95 23.78 -1.78
N PRO A 87 -33.01 24.45 -1.29
CA PRO A 87 -34.24 24.65 -2.07
C PRO A 87 -33.94 25.35 -3.40
N GLY A 88 -34.20 24.66 -4.52
CA GLY A 88 -33.93 25.15 -5.88
C GLY A 88 -32.64 24.63 -6.52
N GLU A 89 -31.78 23.92 -5.79
CA GLU A 89 -30.60 23.26 -6.33
C GLU A 89 -30.91 21.81 -6.75
N GLU A 90 -30.42 21.41 -7.93
CA GLU A 90 -30.45 20.01 -8.33
C GLU A 90 -29.46 19.18 -7.48
N PRO A 91 -29.84 17.95 -7.09
CA PRO A 91 -28.93 17.05 -6.39
C PRO A 91 -27.68 16.79 -7.23
N CYS A 92 -26.54 16.62 -6.57
CA CYS A 92 -25.30 16.29 -7.28
C CYS A 92 -25.46 14.97 -8.05
N PRO A 93 -24.97 14.88 -9.29
CA PRO A 93 -25.06 13.66 -10.08
C PRO A 93 -24.22 12.53 -9.46
N LEU A 94 -24.44 11.30 -9.92
CA LEU A 94 -23.59 10.17 -9.56
C LEU A 94 -22.18 10.35 -10.12
N ASP A 95 -21.19 9.91 -9.34
CA ASP A 95 -19.76 9.98 -9.64
C ASP A 95 -19.28 11.42 -10.01
N PRO A 96 -19.63 12.47 -9.22
CA PRO A 96 -19.38 13.86 -9.58
C PRO A 96 -17.94 14.31 -9.28
N TRP A 97 -17.06 13.41 -8.86
CA TRP A 97 -15.77 13.74 -8.25
C TRP A 97 -14.67 13.96 -9.27
N ILE A 98 -13.83 14.97 -9.02
CA ILE A 98 -12.53 15.16 -9.65
C ILE A 98 -11.47 15.00 -8.57
N ALA A 99 -10.48 14.13 -8.81
CA ALA A 99 -9.31 14.06 -7.96
C ALA A 99 -8.42 15.29 -8.20
N VAL A 100 -7.97 15.92 -7.12
CA VAL A 100 -7.07 17.08 -7.14
C VAL A 100 -5.70 16.65 -6.64
N PRO A 101 -4.75 16.38 -7.57
CA PRO A 101 -3.42 15.89 -7.20
C PRO A 101 -2.70 16.85 -6.25
N ASP A 102 -2.75 18.15 -6.51
CA ASP A 102 -2.01 19.17 -5.74
C ASP A 102 -2.42 19.26 -4.26
N LYS A 103 -3.65 18.87 -3.94
CA LYS A 103 -4.18 18.84 -2.56
C LYS A 103 -4.16 17.45 -1.93
N SER A 104 -3.64 16.45 -2.64
CA SER A 104 -3.54 15.08 -2.17
C SER A 104 -2.22 14.85 -1.44
N LYS A 105 -2.17 13.87 -0.54
CA LYS A 105 -0.96 13.52 0.20
C LYS A 105 -0.32 12.27 -0.41
N TYR A 106 0.99 12.30 -0.60
CA TYR A 106 1.76 11.22 -1.20
C TYR A 106 2.88 10.76 -0.28
N VAL A 107 3.29 9.50 -0.45
CA VAL A 107 4.51 8.92 0.13
C VAL A 107 5.25 8.16 -0.95
N ASP A 108 6.56 8.04 -0.78
CA ASP A 108 7.36 7.19 -1.64
C ASP A 108 7.02 5.72 -1.39
N LEU A 109 6.93 4.98 -2.48
CA LEU A 109 6.64 3.55 -2.53
C LEU A 109 7.67 2.86 -3.41
N GLN A 110 8.16 1.72 -2.95
CA GLN A 110 8.99 0.83 -3.73
C GLN A 110 8.45 -0.59 -3.62
N THR A 111 8.54 -1.32 -4.73
CA THR A 111 8.16 -2.72 -4.78
C THR A 111 9.41 -3.57 -4.87
N LEU A 112 9.55 -4.57 -3.99
CA LEU A 112 10.66 -5.51 -3.98
C LEU A 112 10.12 -6.91 -4.32
N LYS A 113 10.93 -7.71 -5.00
CA LYS A 113 10.63 -9.12 -5.23
C LYS A 113 11.52 -9.96 -4.34
N LEU A 114 10.92 -10.61 -3.35
CA LEU A 114 11.59 -11.51 -2.41
C LEU A 114 11.45 -12.95 -2.92
N GLN A 115 12.53 -13.72 -2.87
CA GLN A 115 12.54 -15.13 -3.19
C GLN A 115 12.91 -15.95 -1.95
N GLU A 116 12.42 -17.18 -1.90
CA GLU A 116 12.83 -18.19 -0.92
C GLU A 116 14.36 -18.34 -0.93
N ASN A 117 14.96 -18.55 0.24
CA ASN A 117 16.40 -18.81 0.28
C ASN A 117 16.69 -20.13 -0.46
N PRO A 118 17.78 -20.23 -1.23
CA PRO A 118 18.08 -21.44 -1.98
C PRO A 118 18.22 -22.68 -1.09
N GLU A 119 18.64 -22.51 0.16
CA GLU A 119 18.73 -23.57 1.17
C GLU A 119 17.37 -24.12 1.65
N ASP A 120 16.29 -23.33 1.55
CA ASP A 120 14.95 -23.70 2.03
C ASP A 120 14.09 -24.34 0.91
N VAL A 121 14.58 -24.37 -0.32
CA VAL A 121 13.85 -24.89 -1.49
C VAL A 121 13.89 -26.42 -1.50
N PRO A 122 12.73 -27.11 -1.53
CA PRO A 122 12.68 -28.57 -1.67
C PRO A 122 13.36 -29.07 -2.94
N THR A 123 14.02 -30.23 -2.86
CA THR A 123 14.75 -30.83 -3.99
C THR A 123 13.81 -31.07 -5.18
N GLY A 124 14.18 -30.55 -6.34
CA GLY A 124 13.41 -30.72 -7.59
C GLY A 124 12.27 -29.71 -7.79
N GLU A 125 12.03 -28.80 -6.83
CA GLU A 125 11.02 -27.75 -6.96
C GLU A 125 11.63 -26.39 -7.36
N LEU A 126 10.80 -25.53 -7.95
CA LEU A 126 11.17 -24.15 -8.21
C LEU A 126 10.99 -23.28 -6.94
N PRO A 127 11.88 -22.30 -6.70
CA PRO A 127 11.76 -21.40 -5.57
C PRO A 127 10.49 -20.54 -5.69
N ARG A 128 9.77 -20.39 -4.58
CA ARG A 128 8.65 -19.42 -4.54
C ARG A 128 9.19 -18.00 -4.44
N ASN A 129 8.37 -17.04 -4.84
CA ASN A 129 8.65 -15.62 -4.67
C ASN A 129 7.40 -14.88 -4.17
N MET A 130 7.62 -13.74 -3.54
CA MET A 130 6.59 -12.85 -3.02
C MET A 130 6.93 -11.41 -3.40
N LEU A 131 5.89 -10.63 -3.67
CA LEU A 131 6.00 -9.20 -3.89
C LEU A 131 5.87 -8.46 -2.55
N LEU A 132 6.84 -7.60 -2.25
CA LEU A 132 6.83 -6.74 -1.08
C LEU A 132 6.55 -5.30 -1.52
N SER A 133 5.71 -4.61 -0.76
CA SER A 133 5.48 -3.18 -0.91
C SER A 133 6.06 -2.47 0.31
N VAL A 134 7.07 -1.64 0.10
CA VAL A 134 7.72 -0.85 1.15
C VAL A 134 7.48 0.64 0.90
N ASP A 135 7.27 1.42 1.96
CA ASP A 135 6.97 2.84 1.87
C ASP A 135 7.84 3.69 2.81
N ARG A 136 7.84 5.01 2.57
CA ARG A 136 8.52 6.02 3.38
C ARG A 136 10.01 5.68 3.60
N HIS A 137 10.49 5.58 4.84
CA HIS A 137 11.90 5.36 5.16
C HIS A 137 12.42 3.95 4.82
N LEU A 138 11.55 3.03 4.39
CA LEU A 138 11.98 1.72 3.91
C LEU A 138 12.37 1.73 2.43
N VAL A 139 12.01 2.79 1.69
CA VAL A 139 12.35 2.95 0.28
C VAL A 139 13.85 3.13 0.11
N GLN A 140 14.44 2.51 -0.92
CA GLN A 140 15.87 2.54 -1.26
C GLN A 140 16.81 1.96 -0.19
N THR A 141 16.28 1.27 0.82
CA THR A 141 17.10 0.66 1.89
C THR A 141 17.67 -0.71 1.52
N ILE A 142 17.10 -1.39 0.53
CA ILE A 142 17.42 -2.78 0.16
C ILE A 142 17.88 -2.82 -1.30
N VAL A 143 18.99 -3.53 -1.54
CA VAL A 143 19.53 -3.80 -2.87
C VAL A 143 19.22 -5.24 -3.31
N PRO A 144 19.06 -5.51 -4.61
CA PRO A 144 18.99 -6.89 -5.11
C PRO A 144 20.23 -7.70 -4.71
N GLY A 145 20.03 -8.96 -4.33
CA GLY A 145 21.04 -9.87 -3.79
C GLY A 145 21.10 -9.91 -2.26
N THR A 146 20.47 -8.96 -1.56
CA THR A 146 20.46 -8.95 -0.08
C THR A 146 19.56 -10.04 0.48
N ARG A 147 20.11 -10.84 1.41
CA ARG A 147 19.35 -11.72 2.29
C ARG A 147 18.78 -10.91 3.45
N LEU A 148 17.48 -11.00 3.67
CA LEU A 148 16.83 -10.28 4.77
C LEU A 148 15.63 -11.03 5.34
N THR A 149 15.22 -10.57 6.53
CA THR A 149 13.97 -10.98 7.18
C THR A 149 13.01 -9.81 7.16
N VAL A 150 11.80 -10.04 6.66
CA VAL A 150 10.74 -9.04 6.51
C VAL A 150 9.64 -9.32 7.51
N VAL A 151 9.21 -8.28 8.21
CA VAL A 151 7.97 -8.28 9.00
C VAL A 151 6.97 -7.39 8.30
N GLY A 152 5.80 -7.94 7.95
CA GLY A 152 4.79 -7.19 7.20
C GLY A 152 3.42 -7.84 7.24
N ILE A 153 2.43 -7.15 6.70
CA ILE A 153 1.05 -7.67 6.62
C ILE A 153 0.92 -8.46 5.33
N TYR A 154 0.53 -9.74 5.42
CA TYR A 154 0.25 -10.54 4.24
C TYR A 154 -1.09 -10.12 3.62
N SER A 155 -1.08 -9.73 2.36
CA SER A 155 -2.27 -9.26 1.65
C SER A 155 -2.21 -9.65 0.18
N VAL A 156 -3.38 -9.84 -0.41
CA VAL A 156 -3.56 -9.85 -1.86
C VAL A 156 -3.67 -8.41 -2.38
N TYR A 157 -3.34 -8.21 -3.65
CA TYR A 157 -3.59 -6.97 -4.36
C TYR A 157 -4.20 -7.29 -5.71
N GLN A 158 -5.07 -6.40 -6.21
CA GLN A 158 -5.58 -6.50 -7.57
C GLN A 158 -4.60 -5.76 -8.48
N ALA A 159 -3.96 -6.49 -9.39
CA ALA A 159 -3.31 -5.87 -10.53
C ALA A 159 -4.40 -5.39 -11.48
N SER A 160 -4.65 -4.09 -11.54
CA SER A 160 -5.50 -3.53 -12.58
C SER A 160 -4.74 -3.62 -13.90
N THR A 161 -5.16 -4.53 -14.79
CA THR A 161 -4.77 -4.48 -16.20
C THR A 161 -5.50 -3.28 -16.81
N THR A 162 -4.81 -2.15 -16.98
CA THR A 162 -5.30 -1.12 -17.89
C THR A 162 -5.25 -1.75 -19.28
N TYR A 163 -6.42 -2.01 -19.89
CA TYR A 163 -6.46 -2.18 -21.34
C TYR A 163 -6.20 -0.79 -21.93
N ASP A 164 -5.19 -0.69 -22.79
CA ASP A 164 -4.83 0.50 -23.55
C ASP A 164 -6.04 1.09 -24.31
#